data_AF-A0A482W9U8-F1
#
_entry.id   AF-A0A482W9U8-F1
#
_cell.length_a   1.000
_cell.length_b   1.000
_cell.length_c   1.000
_cell.angle_alpha   90.00
_cell.angle_beta   90.00
_cell.angle_gamma   90.00
#
_symmetry.space_group_name_H-M   'P 1'
#
loop_
_entity.id
_entity.type
_entity.pdbx_description
1 polymer ?
#
loop_
_entity_poly.entity_id
_entity_poly.type
_entity_poly.pdbx_seq_one_letter_code
_entity_poly.pdbx_strand_id
1 'polypeptide(L)'
;LRISISAILLYQFGRLGITAGVHRLWSHRSYKAKWPLRLILTFFSTLAFQHSVIDWAKDHRLHHKFSETDADPHNAKRGFFFSHVGWVLCRRHAQVEEKLNQIDVSDLWADPILKYQHKYYYSLMFLICFVMPTFIPMYFWDETFENAFHINLFR
;
A
#
# COMPACT_ATOMS: atom_id res chain seq x y z
N LEU A 1 -4.78 0.70 26.90
CA LEU A 1 -3.71 -0.32 26.70
C LEU A 1 -4.04 -1.30 25.57
N ARG A 2 -5.16 -2.04 25.63
CA ARG A 2 -5.53 -3.04 24.59
C ARG A 2 -5.64 -2.44 23.19
N ILE A 3 -6.37 -1.32 23.05
CA ILE A 3 -6.48 -0.63 21.77
C ILE A 3 -5.13 -0.13 21.25
N SER A 4 -4.28 0.41 22.12
CA SER A 4 -2.94 0.89 21.75
C SER A 4 -2.06 -0.25 21.22
N ILE A 5 -2.08 -1.41 21.89
CA ILE A 5 -1.38 -2.61 21.41
C ILE A 5 -1.92 -3.04 20.05
N SER A 6 -3.24 -3.07 19.88
CA SER A 6 -3.86 -3.44 18.60
C SER A 6 -3.46 -2.50 17.46
N ALA A 7 -3.40 -1.19 17.73
CA ALA A 7 -3.00 -0.18 16.76
C ALA A 7 -1.53 -0.38 16.33
N ILE A 8 -0.64 -0.62 17.29
CA ILE A 8 0.77 -0.91 17.03
C ILE A 8 0.91 -2.18 16.17
N LEU A 9 0.17 -3.24 16.48
CA LEU A 9 0.20 -4.47 15.68
C LEU A 9 -0.28 -4.24 14.25
N LEU A 10 -1.39 -3.52 14.07
CA LEU A 10 -1.92 -3.19 12.74
C LEU A 10 -0.94 -2.32 11.95
N TYR A 11 -0.27 -1.36 12.60
CA TYR A 11 0.80 -0.57 11.98
C TYR A 11 1.94 -1.46 11.49
N GLN A 12 2.41 -2.38 12.33
CA GLN A 12 3.48 -3.32 11.98
C GLN A 12 3.07 -4.27 10.85
N PHE A 13 1.82 -4.74 10.84
CA PHE A 13 1.28 -5.55 9.74
C PHE A 13 1.23 -4.75 8.44
N GLY A 14 0.72 -3.53 8.45
CA GLY A 14 0.73 -2.64 7.28
C GLY A 14 2.15 -2.44 6.73
N ARG A 15 3.13 -2.18 7.61
CA ARG A 15 4.54 -2.08 7.24
C ARG A 15 5.10 -3.36 6.63
N LEU A 16 4.74 -4.53 7.13
CA LEU A 16 5.14 -5.81 6.53
C LEU A 16 4.50 -6.00 5.15
N GLY A 17 3.23 -5.64 4.99
CA GLY A 17 2.54 -5.64 3.70
C GLY A 17 3.28 -4.85 2.63
N ILE A 18 3.73 -3.63 2.97
CA ILE A 18 4.52 -2.79 2.07
C ILE A 18 5.94 -3.32 1.89
N THR A 19 6.69 -3.54 2.98
CA THR A 19 8.12 -3.82 2.90
C THR A 19 8.44 -5.25 2.44
N ALA A 20 7.79 -6.26 3.03
CA ALA A 20 8.00 -7.65 2.66
C ALA A 20 7.18 -8.02 1.43
N GLY A 21 5.95 -7.53 1.32
CA GLY A 21 5.07 -7.74 0.17
C GLY A 21 5.43 -6.83 -1.00
N VAL A 22 4.76 -5.67 -1.09
CA VAL A 22 4.77 -4.80 -2.27
C VAL A 22 6.19 -4.51 -2.77
N HIS A 23 7.08 -4.08 -1.88
CA HIS A 23 8.44 -3.73 -2.20
C HIS A 23 9.30 -4.94 -2.60
N ARG A 24 9.53 -5.91 -1.69
CA ARG A 24 10.51 -6.99 -1.93
C ARG A 24 9.96 -8.14 -2.78
N LEU A 25 8.72 -8.57 -2.54
CA LEU A 25 8.12 -9.70 -3.25
C LEU A 25 7.67 -9.30 -4.65
N TRP A 26 6.87 -8.24 -4.76
CA TRP A 26 6.19 -7.90 -6.01
C TRP A 26 6.97 -6.90 -6.86
N SER A 27 7.55 -5.85 -6.30
CA SER A 27 8.33 -4.90 -7.10
C SER A 27 9.70 -5.44 -7.50
N HIS A 28 10.46 -5.98 -6.55
CA HIS A 28 11.83 -6.45 -6.78
C HIS A 28 11.99 -7.94 -7.04
N ARG A 29 10.94 -8.76 -6.85
CA ARG A 29 10.99 -10.21 -7.05
C ARG A 29 12.14 -10.89 -6.28
N SER A 30 12.48 -10.36 -5.10
CA SER A 30 13.66 -10.80 -4.31
C SER A 30 13.50 -12.20 -3.70
N TYR A 31 12.28 -12.72 -3.63
CA TYR A 31 11.98 -14.07 -3.16
C TYR A 31 10.67 -14.58 -3.77
N LYS A 32 10.39 -15.87 -3.61
CA LYS A 32 9.13 -16.49 -4.03
C LYS A 32 8.30 -16.86 -2.81
N ALA A 33 7.00 -16.62 -2.88
CA ALA A 33 6.05 -16.95 -1.81
C ALA A 33 4.96 -17.90 -2.33
N LYS A 34 4.60 -18.89 -1.52
CA LYS A 34 3.40 -19.70 -1.78
C LYS A 34 2.14 -18.85 -1.57
N TRP A 35 1.02 -19.30 -2.14
CA TRP A 35 -0.24 -18.55 -2.11
C TRP A 35 -0.70 -18.10 -0.71
N PRO A 36 -0.49 -18.82 0.41
CA PRO A 36 -0.95 -18.36 1.71
C PRO A 36 -0.23 -17.08 2.16
N LEU A 37 1.09 -17.03 1.99
CA LEU A 37 1.87 -15.85 2.35
C LEU A 37 1.54 -14.67 1.43
N ARG A 38 1.33 -14.93 0.13
CA ARG A 38 0.86 -13.89 -0.81
C ARG A 38 -0.46 -13.28 -0.35
N LEU A 39 -1.44 -14.11 0.02
CA LEU A 39 -2.74 -13.64 0.51
C LEU A 39 -2.60 -12.77 1.77
N ILE A 40 -1.79 -13.23 2.74
CA ILE A 40 -1.52 -12.48 3.98
C ILE A 40 -0.88 -11.12 3.67
N LEU A 41 0.15 -11.10 2.83
CA LEU A 41 0.85 -9.86 2.46
C LEU A 41 -0.03 -8.92 1.64
N THR A 42 -0.95 -9.44 0.80
CA THR A 42 -1.93 -8.63 0.08
C THR A 42 -2.96 -8.01 1.03
N PHE A 43 -3.42 -8.76 2.03
CA PHE A 43 -4.29 -8.24 3.09
C PHE A 43 -3.59 -7.12 3.87
N PHE A 44 -2.35 -7.35 4.31
CA PHE A 44 -1.54 -6.35 5.01
C PHE A 44 -1.23 -5.11 4.16
N SER A 45 -0.97 -5.27 2.86
CA SER A 45 -0.80 -4.14 1.94
C SER A 45 -2.10 -3.33 1.82
N THR A 46 -3.25 -3.99 1.81
CA THR A 46 -4.56 -3.32 1.73
C THR A 46 -4.88 -2.56 3.03
N LEU A 47 -4.44 -3.08 4.18
CA LEU A 47 -4.48 -2.39 5.48
C LEU A 47 -3.62 -1.11 5.50
N ALA A 48 -2.54 -1.05 4.71
CA ALA A 48 -1.62 0.09 4.68
C ALA A 48 -2.11 1.27 3.83
N PHE A 49 -3.15 1.07 3.00
CA PHE A 49 -3.76 2.12 2.17
C PHE A 49 -2.76 2.89 1.27
N GLN A 50 -1.85 2.18 0.58
CA GLN A 50 -0.89 2.78 -0.37
C GLN A 50 -1.15 2.33 -1.81
N HIS A 51 -2.39 2.47 -2.30
CA HIS A 51 -2.85 1.92 -3.57
C HIS A 51 -2.85 0.38 -3.66
N SER A 52 -3.37 -0.13 -4.78
CA SER A 52 -3.35 -1.56 -5.07
C SER A 52 -1.91 -2.05 -5.20
N VAL A 53 -1.68 -3.34 -4.95
CA VAL A 53 -0.34 -3.93 -5.05
C VAL A 53 0.23 -3.74 -6.47
N ILE A 54 -0.62 -3.85 -7.49
CA ILE A 54 -0.23 -3.71 -8.89
C ILE A 54 0.21 -2.26 -9.18
N ASP A 55 -0.58 -1.27 -8.77
CA ASP A 55 -0.30 0.13 -9.06
C ASP A 55 0.96 0.60 -8.32
N TRP A 56 1.07 0.30 -7.02
CA TRP A 56 2.25 0.67 -6.24
C TRP A 56 3.50 0.01 -6.81
N ALA A 57 3.45 -1.28 -7.16
CA ALA A 57 4.61 -1.95 -7.74
C ALA A 57 4.99 -1.39 -9.11
N LYS A 58 4.00 -0.96 -9.91
CA LYS A 58 4.24 -0.30 -11.20
C LYS A 58 4.94 1.04 -11.03
N ASP A 59 4.45 1.89 -10.12
CA ASP A 59 5.05 3.18 -9.80
C ASP A 59 6.46 3.00 -9.20
N HIS A 60 6.66 2.01 -8.33
CA HIS A 60 7.97 1.71 -7.73
C HIS A 60 8.99 1.19 -8.75
N ARG A 61 8.58 0.31 -9.67
CA ARG A 61 9.43 -0.13 -10.79
C ARG A 61 9.80 1.03 -11.70
N LEU A 62 8.86 1.96 -11.95
CA LEU A 62 9.13 3.19 -12.70
C LEU A 62 10.17 4.07 -11.99
N HIS A 63 9.96 4.31 -10.69
CA HIS A 63 10.88 5.08 -9.85
C HIS A 63 12.31 4.53 -9.93
N HIS A 64 12.50 3.22 -9.76
CA HIS A 64 13.84 2.63 -9.86
C HIS A 64 14.46 2.76 -11.26
N LYS A 65 13.65 2.67 -12.32
CA LYS A 65 14.13 2.72 -13.70
C LYS A 65 14.52 4.13 -14.14
N PHE A 66 13.83 5.15 -13.64
CA PHE A 66 14.00 6.55 -14.08
C PHE A 66 14.28 7.51 -12.92
N SER A 67 14.87 7.01 -11.84
CA SER A 67 15.15 7.77 -10.62
C SER A 67 15.83 9.10 -10.91
N GLU A 68 15.39 10.15 -10.21
CA GLU A 68 15.92 11.51 -10.34
C GLU A 68 15.78 12.13 -11.74
N THR A 69 14.73 11.74 -12.46
CA THR A 69 14.28 12.36 -13.73
C THR A 69 12.81 12.77 -13.64
N ASP A 70 12.29 13.49 -14.64
CA ASP A 70 10.86 13.85 -14.65
C ASP A 70 9.91 12.68 -14.93
N ALA A 71 10.45 11.48 -15.21
CA ALA A 71 9.70 10.23 -15.26
C ALA A 71 9.64 9.50 -13.91
N ASP A 72 10.31 10.00 -12.87
CA ASP A 72 10.20 9.50 -11.50
C ASP A 72 8.97 10.12 -10.80
N PRO A 73 7.98 9.32 -10.34
CA PRO A 73 6.78 9.82 -9.68
C PRO A 73 7.07 10.76 -8.50
N HIS A 74 8.13 10.49 -7.74
CA HIS A 74 8.51 11.22 -6.53
C HIS A 74 9.94 11.74 -6.60
N ASN A 75 10.34 12.22 -7.79
CA ASN A 75 11.63 12.81 -8.12
C ASN A 75 12.19 13.73 -7.00
N ALA A 76 13.28 13.31 -6.34
CA ALA A 76 13.84 14.04 -5.21
C ALA A 76 14.52 15.37 -5.62
N LYS A 77 14.93 15.54 -6.88
CA LYS A 77 15.41 16.84 -7.41
C LYS A 77 14.38 17.96 -7.34
N ARG A 78 13.09 17.64 -7.21
CA ARG A 78 12.02 18.63 -6.99
C ARG A 78 11.88 19.07 -5.53
N GLY A 79 12.77 18.59 -4.65
CA GLY A 79 12.86 18.97 -3.25
C GLY A 79 12.08 18.07 -2.31
N PHE A 80 12.42 18.15 -1.02
CA PHE A 80 11.90 17.29 0.04
C PHE A 80 10.36 17.25 0.11
N PHE A 81 9.70 18.40 0.02
CA PHE A 81 8.24 18.45 0.11
C PHE A 81 7.57 17.68 -1.04
N PHE A 82 8.10 17.82 -2.26
CA PHE A 82 7.57 17.12 -3.42
C PHE A 82 7.72 15.60 -3.28
N SER A 83 8.93 15.12 -2.99
CA SER A 83 9.20 13.68 -2.87
C SER A 83 8.55 13.03 -1.66
N HIS A 84 8.26 13.80 -0.60
CA HIS A 84 7.61 13.29 0.60
C HIS A 84 6.09 13.13 0.45
N VAL A 85 5.38 14.18 0.00
CA VAL A 85 3.91 14.17 -0.11
C VAL A 85 3.37 14.96 -1.31
N GLY A 86 4.11 15.98 -1.77
CA GLY A 86 3.65 16.87 -2.83
C GLY A 86 3.32 16.16 -4.15
N TRP A 87 4.00 15.05 -4.46
CA TRP A 87 3.74 14.24 -5.66
C TRP A 87 2.33 13.62 -5.69
N VAL A 88 1.74 13.32 -4.52
CA VAL A 88 0.37 12.81 -4.40
C VAL A 88 -0.67 13.92 -4.55
N LEU A 89 -0.29 15.14 -4.16
CA LEU A 89 -1.18 16.32 -4.17
C LEU A 89 -1.22 17.03 -5.52
N CYS A 90 -0.37 16.62 -6.47
CA CYS A 90 -0.23 17.24 -7.77
C CYS A 90 -0.56 16.24 -8.88
N ARG A 91 -0.90 16.75 -10.07
CA ARG A 91 -0.97 15.90 -11.25
C ARG A 91 0.40 15.33 -11.57
N ARG A 92 0.42 14.08 -12.05
CA ARG A 92 1.65 13.42 -12.49
C ARG A 92 2.28 14.20 -13.66
N HIS A 93 3.60 14.20 -13.72
CA HIS A 93 4.31 14.79 -14.85
C HIS A 93 4.04 13.97 -16.13
N ALA A 94 3.99 14.61 -17.31
CA ALA A 94 3.66 13.92 -18.56
C ALA A 94 4.60 12.74 -18.87
N GLN A 95 5.88 12.87 -18.52
CA GLN A 95 6.85 11.77 -18.70
C GLN A 95 6.57 10.57 -17.79
N VAL A 96 6.00 10.79 -16.59
CA VAL A 96 5.57 9.69 -15.70
C VAL A 96 4.51 8.87 -16.44
N GLU A 97 3.46 9.52 -16.96
CA GLU A 97 2.36 8.84 -17.67
C GLU A 97 2.84 8.10 -18.93
N GLU A 98 3.70 8.73 -19.73
CA GLU A 98 4.28 8.13 -20.93
C GLU A 98 5.08 6.87 -20.60
N LYS A 99 5.98 6.94 -19.60
CA LYS A 99 6.89 5.85 -19.25
C LYS A 99 6.21 4.76 -18.42
N LEU A 100 5.13 5.05 -17.71
CA LEU A 100 4.35 4.06 -16.96
C LEU A 100 3.86 2.92 -17.86
N ASN A 101 3.47 3.21 -19.10
CA ASN A 101 3.02 2.19 -20.06
C ASN A 101 4.13 1.25 -20.53
N GLN A 102 5.39 1.60 -20.30
CA GLN A 102 6.56 0.79 -20.64
C GLN A 102 7.01 -0.12 -19.48
N ILE A 103 6.37 -0.02 -18.32
CA ILE A 103 6.67 -0.88 -17.17
C ILE A 103 5.89 -2.18 -17.30
N ASP A 104 6.62 -3.27 -17.50
CA ASP A 104 6.06 -4.61 -17.48
C ASP A 104 5.58 -4.97 -16.07
N VAL A 105 4.31 -5.36 -15.99
CA VAL A 105 3.61 -5.85 -14.79
C VAL A 105 2.82 -7.13 -15.09
N SER A 106 3.12 -7.80 -16.21
CA SER A 106 2.45 -9.04 -16.63
C SER A 106 2.52 -10.14 -15.56
N ASP A 107 3.63 -10.21 -14.82
CA ASP A 107 3.82 -11.11 -13.69
C ASP A 107 2.82 -10.85 -12.55
N LEU A 108 2.47 -9.58 -12.30
CA LEU A 108 1.51 -9.22 -11.27
C LEU A 108 0.08 -9.53 -11.71
N TRP A 109 -0.24 -9.29 -12.99
CA TRP A 109 -1.53 -9.65 -13.58
C TRP A 109 -1.73 -11.17 -13.72
N ALA A 110 -0.66 -11.96 -13.73
CA ALA A 110 -0.77 -13.42 -13.68
C ALA A 110 -1.30 -13.90 -12.31
N ASP A 111 -1.06 -13.16 -11.23
CA ASP A 111 -1.49 -13.52 -9.88
C ASP A 111 -3.01 -13.25 -9.66
N PRO A 112 -3.84 -14.29 -9.44
CA PRO A 112 -5.29 -14.11 -9.22
C PRO A 112 -5.62 -13.33 -7.94
N ILE A 113 -4.76 -13.41 -6.91
CA ILE A 113 -4.95 -12.69 -5.64
C ILE A 113 -4.80 -11.19 -5.89
N LEU A 114 -3.76 -10.79 -6.63
CA LEU A 114 -3.52 -9.38 -6.96
C LEU A 114 -4.57 -8.82 -7.89
N LYS A 115 -5.01 -9.60 -8.89
CA LYS A 115 -6.15 -9.25 -9.75
C LYS A 115 -7.40 -8.96 -8.95
N TYR A 116 -7.72 -9.85 -8.00
CA TYR A 116 -8.88 -9.68 -7.13
C TYR A 116 -8.74 -8.42 -6.26
N GLN A 117 -7.58 -8.22 -5.63
CA GLN A 117 -7.33 -7.05 -4.80
C GLN A 117 -7.41 -5.76 -5.61
N HIS A 118 -6.84 -5.71 -6.80
CA HIS A 118 -6.92 -4.53 -7.67
C HIS A 118 -8.35 -4.23 -8.10
N LYS A 119 -9.10 -5.25 -8.53
CA LYS A 119 -10.50 -5.09 -8.97
C LYS A 119 -11.41 -4.53 -7.87
N TYR A 120 -11.22 -4.97 -6.63
CA TYR A 120 -12.06 -4.58 -5.49
C TYR A 120 -11.35 -3.66 -4.50
N TYR A 121 -10.27 -2.99 -4.94
CA TYR A 121 -9.34 -2.32 -4.04
C TYR A 121 -10.03 -1.34 -3.10
N TYR A 122 -10.86 -0.44 -3.62
CA TYR A 122 -11.53 0.57 -2.80
C TYR A 122 -12.47 -0.04 -1.75
N SER A 123 -13.23 -1.08 -2.12
CA SER A 123 -14.12 -1.78 -1.19
C SER A 123 -13.33 -2.53 -0.11
N LEU A 124 -12.29 -3.27 -0.52
CA LEU A 124 -11.43 -4.01 0.41
C LEU A 124 -10.66 -3.07 1.33
N MET A 125 -10.11 -1.97 0.81
CA MET A 125 -9.39 -0.96 1.57
C MET A 125 -10.32 -0.31 2.60
N PHE A 126 -11.53 0.11 2.20
CA PHE A 126 -12.48 0.69 3.15
C PHE A 126 -12.81 -0.27 4.29
N LEU A 127 -13.07 -1.54 3.97
CA LEU A 127 -13.36 -2.57 4.96
C LEU A 127 -12.16 -2.89 5.85
N ILE A 128 -10.97 -3.07 5.28
CA ILE A 128 -9.77 -3.55 5.98
C ILE A 128 -9.05 -2.44 6.74
N CYS A 129 -8.97 -1.23 6.18
CA CYS A 129 -8.26 -0.11 6.78
C CYS A 129 -9.14 0.68 7.76
N PHE A 130 -10.44 0.83 7.48
CA PHE A 130 -11.32 1.69 8.27
C PHE A 130 -12.33 0.89 9.11
N VAL A 131 -13.15 0.04 8.50
CA VAL A 131 -14.26 -0.63 9.21
C VAL A 131 -13.73 -1.62 10.24
N MET A 132 -12.97 -2.63 9.82
CA MET A 132 -12.51 -3.68 10.74
C MET A 132 -11.70 -3.13 11.91
N PRO A 133 -10.72 -2.23 11.71
CA PRO A 133 -9.92 -1.73 12.82
C PRO A 133 -10.66 -0.82 13.79
N THR A 134 -11.79 -0.24 13.39
CA THR A 134 -12.65 0.54 14.30
C THR A 134 -13.62 -0.37 15.05
N PHE A 135 -14.27 -1.32 14.37
CA PHE A 135 -15.31 -2.15 15.01
C PHE A 135 -14.76 -3.32 15.84
N ILE A 136 -13.63 -3.93 15.46
CA ILE A 136 -13.01 -5.01 16.27
C ILE A 136 -12.75 -4.54 17.72
N PRO A 137 -12.12 -3.37 17.95
CA PRO A 137 -11.99 -2.84 19.30
C PRO A 137 -13.29 -2.68 20.09
N MET A 138 -14.33 -2.20 19.42
CA MET A 138 -15.63 -1.95 20.05
C MET A 138 -16.27 -3.24 20.53
N TYR A 139 -16.22 -4.30 19.71
CA TYR A 139 -16.90 -5.57 20.03
C TYR A 139 -16.09 -6.49 20.95
N PHE A 140 -14.75 -6.49 20.89
CA PHE A 140 -13.93 -7.50 21.58
C PHE A 140 -13.28 -7.00 22.87
N TRP A 141 -13.21 -5.69 23.10
CA TRP A 141 -12.66 -5.16 24.35
C TRP A 141 -13.35 -3.86 24.82
N ASP A 142 -14.64 -3.72 24.50
CA ASP A 142 -15.56 -2.68 24.98
C ASP A 142 -15.04 -1.25 24.80
N GLU A 143 -14.38 -0.98 23.68
CA GLU A 143 -13.90 0.37 23.36
C GLU A 143 -15.01 1.27 22.82
N THR A 144 -14.94 2.56 23.12
CA THR A 144 -15.87 3.55 22.55
C THR A 144 -15.60 3.75 21.06
N PHE A 145 -16.64 4.09 20.29
CA PHE A 145 -16.50 4.41 18.86
C PHE A 145 -15.49 5.53 18.63
N GLU A 146 -15.58 6.62 19.41
CA GLU A 146 -14.69 7.77 19.29
C GLU A 146 -13.23 7.37 19.45
N ASN A 147 -12.88 6.62 20.50
CA ASN A 147 -11.51 6.17 20.71
C ASN A 147 -11.04 5.21 19.59
N ALA A 148 -11.89 4.25 19.22
CA ALA A 148 -11.56 3.26 18.19
C ALA A 148 -11.35 3.90 16.81
N PHE A 149 -12.18 4.87 16.46
CA PHE A 149 -12.07 5.61 15.21
C PHE A 149 -10.84 6.51 15.17
N HIS A 150 -10.61 7.32 16.21
CA HIS A 150 -9.47 8.22 16.25
C HIS A 150 -8.14 7.47 16.29
N ILE A 151 -8.01 6.43 17.12
CA ILE A 151 -6.78 5.64 17.14
C ILE A 151 -6.54 4.93 15.81
N ASN A 152 -7.59 4.47 15.13
CA ASN A 152 -7.46 3.92 13.78
C ASN A 152 -6.94 4.97 12.78
N LEU A 153 -7.41 6.21 12.86
CA LEU A 153 -6.98 7.30 11.99
C LEU A 153 -5.52 7.70 12.21
N PHE A 154 -5.01 7.57 13.45
CA PHE A 154 -3.66 7.98 13.83
C PHE A 154 -2.62 6.85 13.87
N ARG A 155 -2.98 5.59 13.59
CA ARG A 155 -1.98 4.49 13.56
C ARG A 155 -1.08 4.57 12.33
#